data_AF-A0A9D1FR79-F1
#
_entry.id   AF-A0A9D1FR79-F1
#
_cell.length_a   1.000
_cell.length_b   1.000
_cell.length_c   1.000
_cell.angle_alpha   90.00
_cell.angle_beta   90.00
_cell.angle_gamma   90.00
#
_symmetry.space_group_name_H-M   'P 1'
#
loop_
_entity.id
_entity.type
_entity.pdbx_description
1 polymer ?
#
loop_
_entity_poly.entity_id
_entity_poly.type
_entity_poly.pdbx_seq_one_letter_code
_entity_poly.pdbx_strand_id
1 'polypeptide(L)'
;QSRDEAVELLEDVLQDAKASEEAKKEAVSQAAVIAQNVLQENNIENLVKAKGFADCVAFLQNGECTVVVQTQESNQNNAIMIKDIVTGQSGVSYDKIKIIECS
;
A
#
# COMPACT_ATOMS: atom_id res chain seq x y z
N GLN A 1 6.73 6.21 -3.21
CA GLN A 1 6.26 7.60 -3.06
C GLN A 1 5.67 7.83 -1.67
N SER A 2 4.92 6.87 -1.13
CA SER A 2 4.30 6.96 0.20
C SER A 2 5.26 7.24 1.37
N ARG A 3 6.50 6.70 1.35
CA ARG A 3 7.48 6.98 2.42
C ARG A 3 7.96 8.44 2.41
N ASP A 4 8.18 9.00 1.24
CA ASP A 4 8.59 10.40 1.10
C ASP A 4 7.44 11.34 1.50
N GLU A 5 6.19 11.01 1.14
CA GLU A 5 4.99 11.75 1.57
C GLU A 5 4.82 11.75 3.11
N ALA A 6 5.10 10.62 3.77
CA ALA A 6 5.05 10.52 5.23
C ALA A 6 6.13 11.37 5.93
N VAL A 7 7.32 11.42 5.35
CA VAL A 7 8.44 12.23 5.86
C VAL A 7 8.15 13.71 5.63
N GLU A 8 7.64 14.07 4.46
CA GLU A 8 7.29 15.45 4.13
C GLU A 8 6.16 15.97 5.04
N LEU A 9 5.14 15.16 5.31
CA LEU A 9 4.08 15.51 6.28
C LEU A 9 4.63 15.72 7.70
N LEU A 10 5.56 14.86 8.12
CA LEU A 10 6.23 15.01 9.41
C LEU A 10 7.06 16.29 9.47
N GLU A 11 7.83 16.57 8.43
CA GLU A 11 8.66 17.77 8.33
C GLU A 11 7.79 19.04 8.32
N ASP A 12 6.70 19.06 7.57
CA ASP A 12 5.76 20.19 7.51
C ASP A 12 5.15 20.48 8.88
N VAL A 13 4.69 19.45 9.60
CA VAL A 13 4.09 19.59 10.94
C VAL A 13 5.13 19.90 12.03
N LEU A 14 6.38 19.48 11.86
CA LEU A 14 7.49 19.85 12.75
C LEU A 14 7.94 21.30 12.51
N GLN A 15 7.90 21.75 11.26
CA GLN A 15 8.29 23.09 10.83
C GLN A 15 7.20 24.13 11.11
N ASP A 16 5.93 23.71 11.16
CA ASP A 16 4.83 24.53 11.64
C ASP A 16 4.90 24.69 13.18
N ALA A 17 5.52 25.80 13.61
CA ALA A 17 5.67 26.16 15.02
C ALA A 17 4.34 26.42 15.74
N LYS A 18 3.20 26.48 15.02
CA LYS A 18 1.85 26.66 15.57
C LYS A 18 1.05 25.36 15.61
N ALA A 19 1.56 24.26 15.05
CA ALA A 19 0.90 22.98 15.12
C ALA A 19 0.77 22.51 16.59
N SER A 20 -0.46 22.26 17.01
CA SER A 20 -0.78 21.71 18.33
C SER A 20 -0.07 20.36 18.55
N GLU A 21 0.18 20.00 19.82
CA GLU A 21 0.74 18.68 20.15
C GLU A 21 -0.11 17.53 19.56
N GLU A 22 -1.43 17.70 19.49
CA GLU A 22 -2.34 16.77 18.81
C GLU A 22 -2.04 16.61 17.33
N ALA A 23 -1.80 17.70 16.60
CA ALA A 23 -1.48 17.67 15.17
C ALA A 23 -0.13 16.97 14.91
N LYS A 24 0.86 17.21 15.76
CA LYS A 24 2.15 16.50 15.73
C LYS A 24 1.98 15.00 15.96
N LYS A 25 1.14 14.64 16.95
CA LYS A 25 0.85 13.24 17.26
C LYS A 25 0.12 12.54 16.11
N GLU A 26 -0.81 13.24 15.49
CA GLU A 26 -1.55 12.73 14.34
C GLU A 26 -0.65 12.54 13.12
N ALA A 27 0.24 13.49 12.83
CA ALA A 27 1.24 13.36 11.76
C ALA A 27 2.18 12.17 11.98
N VAL A 28 2.68 11.98 13.21
CA VAL A 28 3.48 10.81 13.57
C VAL A 28 2.69 9.51 13.42
N SER A 29 1.43 9.50 13.83
CA SER A 29 0.56 8.34 13.64
C SER A 29 0.32 8.04 12.16
N GLN A 30 0.06 9.07 11.34
CA GLN A 30 -0.11 8.93 9.90
C GLN A 30 1.16 8.40 9.23
N ALA A 31 2.33 8.95 9.57
CA ALA A 31 3.59 8.47 9.04
C ALA A 31 3.88 7.01 9.43
N ALA A 32 3.57 6.61 10.65
CA ALA A 32 3.69 5.23 11.10
C ALA A 32 2.75 4.28 10.32
N VAL A 33 1.51 4.71 10.08
CA VAL A 33 0.55 3.96 9.25
C VAL A 33 1.06 3.83 7.82
N ILE A 34 1.57 4.91 7.23
CA ILE A 34 2.12 4.88 5.87
C ILE A 34 3.33 3.94 5.79
N ALA A 35 4.25 4.00 6.75
CA ALA A 35 5.40 3.09 6.79
C ALA A 35 4.97 1.62 6.91
N GLN A 36 3.93 1.35 7.71
CA GLN A 36 3.36 0.01 7.84
C GLN A 36 2.69 -0.45 6.55
N ASN A 37 1.94 0.43 5.88
CA ASN A 37 1.35 0.17 4.58
C ASN A 37 2.45 -0.16 3.55
N VAL A 38 3.55 0.60 3.51
CA VAL A 38 4.68 0.34 2.59
C VAL A 38 5.32 -1.03 2.82
N LEU A 39 5.44 -1.45 4.09
CA LEU A 39 5.91 -2.80 4.41
C LEU A 39 4.92 -3.88 3.96
N GLN A 40 3.63 -3.64 4.09
CA GLN A 40 2.59 -4.57 3.62
C GLN A 40 2.57 -4.62 2.08
N GLU A 41 2.63 -3.49 1.39
CA GLU A 41 2.77 -3.37 -0.06
C GLU A 41 3.96 -4.21 -0.56
N ASN A 42 5.15 -4.01 0.01
CA ASN A 42 6.34 -4.78 -0.38
C ASN A 42 6.18 -6.28 -0.15
N ASN A 43 5.56 -6.69 0.97
CA ASN A 43 5.29 -8.11 1.22
C ASN A 43 4.32 -8.69 0.20
N ILE A 44 3.26 -7.96 -0.14
CA ILE A 44 2.28 -8.36 -1.16
C ILE A 44 3.00 -8.50 -2.51
N GLU A 45 3.78 -7.51 -2.93
CA GLU A 45 4.54 -7.55 -4.19
C GLU A 45 5.49 -8.73 -4.26
N ASN A 46 6.25 -8.99 -3.18
CA ASN A 46 7.16 -10.13 -3.14
C ASN A 46 6.41 -11.46 -3.24
N LEU A 47 5.28 -11.59 -2.55
CA LEU A 47 4.46 -12.80 -2.61
C LEU A 47 3.86 -12.99 -4.00
N VAL A 48 3.36 -11.93 -4.62
CA VAL A 48 2.82 -11.97 -5.99
C VAL A 48 3.93 -12.32 -6.98
N LYS A 49 5.10 -11.66 -6.95
CA LYS A 49 6.26 -12.02 -7.78
C LYS A 49 6.69 -13.48 -7.57
N ALA A 50 6.68 -13.96 -6.32
CA ALA A 50 6.99 -15.36 -6.01
C ALA A 50 5.97 -16.37 -6.58
N LYS A 51 4.74 -15.94 -6.90
CA LYS A 51 3.75 -16.77 -7.61
C LYS A 51 4.00 -16.89 -9.11
N GLY A 52 4.92 -16.09 -9.67
CA GLY A 52 5.30 -16.14 -11.09
C GLY A 52 4.85 -14.93 -11.92
N PHE A 53 4.42 -13.84 -11.28
CA PHE A 53 4.14 -12.58 -11.97
C PHE A 53 5.46 -11.85 -12.27
N ALA A 54 5.61 -11.33 -13.49
CA ALA A 54 6.86 -10.73 -13.96
C ALA A 54 7.18 -9.42 -13.22
N ASP A 55 6.17 -8.56 -13.07
CA ASP A 55 6.26 -7.36 -12.26
C ASP A 55 4.94 -7.16 -11.50
N CYS A 56 5.03 -6.55 -10.32
CA CYS A 56 3.90 -6.28 -9.45
C CYS A 56 4.24 -5.08 -8.57
N VAL A 57 3.27 -4.19 -8.43
CA VAL A 57 3.32 -3.03 -7.54
C VAL A 57 2.04 -2.98 -6.74
N ALA A 58 2.13 -2.93 -5.42
CA ALA A 58 0.97 -2.82 -4.54
C ALA A 58 0.95 -1.43 -3.90
N PHE A 59 -0.24 -0.85 -3.79
CA PHE A 59 -0.49 0.44 -3.19
C PHE A 59 -1.59 0.31 -2.15
N LEU A 60 -1.34 0.74 -0.92
CA LEU A 60 -2.26 0.79 0.20
C LEU A 60 -2.44 2.25 0.63
N GLN A 61 -3.64 2.78 0.38
CA GLN A 61 -3.97 4.17 0.67
C GLN A 61 -5.35 4.24 1.33
N ASN A 62 -5.45 4.89 2.48
CA ASN A 62 -6.71 5.07 3.22
C ASN A 62 -7.55 3.79 3.46
N GLY A 63 -6.89 2.63 3.58
CA GLY A 63 -7.57 1.35 3.78
C GLY A 63 -8.18 0.75 2.51
N GLU A 64 -7.82 1.27 1.35
CA GLU A 64 -8.02 0.66 0.03
C GLU A 64 -6.68 0.15 -0.49
N CYS A 65 -6.71 -0.97 -1.22
CA CYS A 65 -5.52 -1.56 -1.81
C CYS A 65 -5.67 -1.64 -3.33
N THR A 66 -4.72 -1.08 -4.06
CA THR A 66 -4.61 -1.22 -5.51
C THR A 66 -3.37 -2.04 -5.84
N VAL A 67 -3.54 -3.16 -6.54
CA VAL A 67 -2.43 -3.98 -7.01
C VAL A 67 -2.35 -3.89 -8.52
N VAL A 68 -1.21 -3.43 -9.01
CA VAL A 68 -0.88 -3.39 -10.42
C VAL A 68 0.03 -4.58 -10.71
N VAL A 69 -0.40 -5.47 -11.61
CA VAL A 69 0.40 -6.63 -12.00
C VAL A 69 0.68 -6.62 -13.49
N GLN A 70 1.92 -6.93 -13.85
CA GLN A 70 2.31 -7.11 -15.24
C GLN A 70 2.18 -8.59 -15.61
N THR A 71 1.24 -8.87 -16.52
CA THR A 71 0.97 -10.23 -17.00
C THR A 71 0.62 -10.20 -18.48
N GLN A 72 1.08 -11.20 -19.23
CA GLN A 72 0.74 -11.35 -20.65
C GLN A 72 -0.66 -11.95 -20.86
N GLU A 73 -1.16 -12.69 -19.86
CA GLU A 73 -2.53 -13.22 -19.84
C GLU A 73 -3.25 -12.82 -18.55
N SER A 74 -4.42 -12.19 -18.72
CA SER A 74 -5.37 -11.95 -17.63
C SER A 74 -6.08 -13.27 -17.31
N ASN A 75 -5.98 -13.71 -16.05
CA ASN A 75 -6.66 -14.92 -15.58
C ASN A 75 -7.42 -14.59 -14.30
N GLN A 76 -8.70 -14.96 -14.22
CA GLN A 76 -9.50 -14.77 -13.00
C GLN A 76 -8.85 -15.42 -11.77
N ASN A 77 -8.13 -16.52 -11.96
CA ASN A 77 -7.42 -17.20 -10.87
C ASN A 77 -6.28 -16.34 -10.30
N ASN A 78 -5.63 -15.54 -11.14
CA ASN A 78 -4.58 -14.60 -10.74
C ASN A 78 -5.18 -13.50 -9.87
N ALA A 79 -6.30 -12.92 -10.31
CA ALA A 79 -6.99 -11.88 -9.56
C ALA A 79 -7.44 -12.38 -8.17
N ILE A 80 -8.00 -13.58 -8.08
CA ILE A 80 -8.39 -14.18 -6.80
C ILE A 80 -7.16 -14.38 -5.89
N MET A 81 -6.07 -14.91 -6.43
CA MET A 81 -4.86 -15.17 -5.66
C MET A 81 -4.23 -13.89 -5.10
N ILE A 82 -4.18 -12.82 -5.91
CA ILE A 82 -3.69 -11.50 -5.48
C ILE A 82 -4.59 -10.95 -4.36
N LYS A 83 -5.92 -11.02 -4.53
CA LYS A 83 -6.86 -10.57 -3.48
C LYS A 83 -6.65 -11.34 -2.18
N ASP A 84 -6.42 -12.64 -2.24
CA ASP A 84 -6.18 -13.46 -1.06
C ASP A 84 -4.90 -13.05 -0.32
N ILE A 85 -3.80 -12.83 -1.06
CA ILE A 85 -2.53 -12.34 -0.51
C ILE A 85 -2.70 -10.98 0.16
N VAL A 86 -3.35 -10.04 -0.53
CA VAL A 86 -3.61 -8.69 -0.01
C VAL A 86 -4.45 -8.77 1.26
N THR A 87 -5.54 -9.53 1.24
CA THR A 87 -6.43 -9.67 2.40
C THR A 87 -5.69 -10.30 3.57
N GLY A 88 -4.85 -11.32 3.32
CA GLY A 88 -4.07 -11.99 4.35
C GLY A 88 -2.97 -11.13 4.97
N GLN A 89 -2.34 -10.24 4.18
CA GLN A 89 -1.22 -9.40 4.67
C GLN A 89 -1.66 -8.05 5.24
N SER A 90 -2.67 -7.44 4.62
CA SER A 90 -3.12 -6.10 4.98
C SER A 90 -4.41 -6.08 5.80
N GLY A 91 -5.18 -7.18 5.80
CA GLY A 91 -6.51 -7.21 6.39
C GLY A 91 -7.56 -6.41 5.62
N VAL A 92 -7.22 -5.88 4.43
CA VAL A 92 -8.15 -5.12 3.58
C VAL A 92 -9.20 -6.06 3.00
N SER A 93 -10.47 -5.69 3.12
CA SER A 93 -11.59 -6.46 2.57
C SER A 93 -11.55 -6.54 1.05
N TYR A 94 -11.99 -7.67 0.48
CA TYR A 94 -12.06 -7.93 -0.97
C TYR A 94 -12.72 -6.83 -1.81
N ASP A 95 -13.69 -6.10 -1.24
CA ASP A 95 -14.42 -5.01 -1.90
C ASP A 95 -13.57 -3.75 -2.09
N LYS A 96 -12.54 -3.57 -1.25
CA LYS A 96 -11.59 -2.46 -1.28
C LYS A 96 -10.29 -2.81 -2.01
N ILE A 97 -10.23 -3.97 -2.69
CA ILE A 97 -9.06 -4.42 -3.45
C ILE A 97 -9.31 -4.25 -4.94
N LYS A 98 -8.55 -3.37 -5.56
CA LYS A 98 -8.56 -3.10 -6.99
C LYS A 98 -7.35 -3.74 -7.65
N ILE A 99 -7.57 -4.50 -8.72
CA ILE A 99 -6.48 -5.12 -9.49
C ILE A 99 -6.44 -4.48 -10.86
N ILE A 100 -5.26 -4.04 -11.26
CA ILE A 100 -4.99 -3.43 -12.55
C ILE A 100 -3.97 -4.31 -13.25
N GLU A 101 -4.37 -4.91 -14.37
CA GLU A 101 -3.48 -5.72 -15.18
C GLU A 101 -2.89 -4.83 -16.28
N CYS A 102 -1.57 -4.80 -16.35
CA CYS A 102 -0.85 -4.09 -17.40
C CYS A 102 -0.17 -5.12 -18.31
N SER A 103 -0.39 -4.99 -19.61
CA SER A 103 0.15 -5.86 -20.66
C SER A 103 1.31 -5.19 -21.38
#